data_AF-A0A7S2QH98-F1
#
_entry.id   AF-A0A7S2QH98-F1
#
_cell.length_a   1.000
_cell.length_b   1.000
_cell.length_c   1.000
_cell.angle_alpha   90.00
_cell.angle_beta   90.00
_cell.angle_gamma   90.00
#
_symmetry.space_group_name_H-M   'P 1'
#
loop_
_entity.id
_entity.type
_entity.pdbx_description
1 polymer ?
#
loop_
_entity_poly.entity_id
_entity_poly.type
_entity_poly.pdbx_seq_one_letter_code
_entity_poly.pdbx_strand_id
1 'polypeptide(L)'
;MKAINTNSAKGVRKAVGCAPRGRRALWMLNIQVGTQSISPLLWAIETGSLEAARAIIQDLLTIRADRDRYYYGMDIMFERHPDIIRRLCADAPALLPALLDGLIWRSRTTENGLRRVNYY
;
A
#
# COMPACT_ATOMS: atom_id res chain seq x y z
N MET A 1 15.09 0.14 4.17
CA MET A 1 14.64 0.59 5.50
C MET A 1 15.07 2.03 5.87
N LYS A 2 16.24 2.55 5.44
CA LYS A 2 16.63 3.96 5.65
C LYS A 2 15.55 4.99 5.27
N ALA A 3 14.80 4.74 4.19
CA ALA A 3 13.74 5.63 3.73
C ALA A 3 12.58 5.80 4.72
N ILE A 4 12.25 4.77 5.51
CA ILE A 4 11.20 4.82 6.54
C ILE A 4 11.70 5.67 7.70
N ASN A 5 12.92 5.43 8.18
CA ASN A 5 13.53 6.23 9.26
C ASN A 5 13.65 7.73 8.90
N THR A 6 13.82 8.05 7.62
CA THR A 6 13.85 9.44 7.13
C THR A 6 12.46 9.98 6.74
N ASN A 7 11.39 9.21 6.96
CA ASN A 7 10.02 9.51 6.55
C ASN A 7 9.90 10.01 5.10
N SER A 8 10.62 9.37 4.16
CA SER A 8 10.75 9.86 2.78
C SER A 8 9.92 9.04 1.79
N ALA A 9 8.77 9.57 1.37
CA ALA A 9 7.94 8.98 0.31
C ALA A 9 8.70 8.76 -1.01
N LYS A 10 9.60 9.68 -1.37
CA LYS A 10 10.45 9.56 -2.58
C LYS A 10 11.45 8.41 -2.43
N GLY A 11 12.05 8.26 -1.25
CA GLY A 11 12.97 7.16 -0.94
C GLY A 11 12.28 5.80 -1.02
N VAL A 12 11.07 5.69 -0.46
CA VAL A 12 10.25 4.47 -0.55
C VAL A 12 9.94 4.14 -2.01
N ARG A 13 9.41 5.09 -2.78
CA ARG A 13 9.08 4.88 -4.21
C ARG A 13 10.29 4.45 -5.03
N LYS A 14 11.47 5.02 -4.76
CA LYS A 14 12.72 4.60 -5.43
C LYS A 14 13.10 3.17 -5.06
N ALA A 15 13.03 2.80 -3.79
CA ALA A 15 13.37 1.46 -3.32
C ALA A 15 12.42 0.39 -3.88
N VAL A 16 11.11 0.64 -3.85
CA VAL A 16 10.08 -0.24 -4.42
C VAL A 16 10.17 -0.28 -5.96
N GLY A 17 10.65 0.80 -6.57
CA GLY A 17 10.95 0.89 -8.00
C GLY A 17 11.84 -0.25 -8.52
N CYS A 18 12.78 -0.71 -7.71
CA CYS A 18 13.71 -1.79 -8.04
C CYS A 18 13.06 -3.19 -8.01
N ALA A 19 11.92 -3.36 -7.35
CA ALA A 19 11.26 -4.65 -7.24
C ALA A 19 10.39 -4.96 -8.47
N PRO A 20 10.38 -6.22 -8.96
CA PRO A 20 9.44 -6.68 -9.98
C PRO A 20 8.00 -6.40 -9.57
N ARG A 21 7.14 -5.99 -10.51
CA ARG A 21 5.77 -5.52 -10.22
C ARG A 21 4.98 -6.50 -9.33
N GLY A 22 5.01 -7.79 -9.66
CA GLY A 22 4.32 -8.84 -8.90
C GLY A 22 4.91 -9.20 -7.53
N ARG A 23 6.08 -8.67 -7.17
CA ARG A 23 6.73 -8.91 -5.85
C ARG A 23 6.79 -7.67 -4.97
N ARG A 24 6.31 -6.52 -5.44
CA ARG A 24 6.32 -5.26 -4.69
C ARG A 24 5.54 -5.36 -3.38
N ALA A 25 4.37 -6.00 -3.41
CA ALA A 25 3.57 -6.20 -2.21
C ALA A 25 4.32 -6.99 -1.14
N LEU A 26 5.02 -8.06 -1.53
CA LEU A 26 5.87 -8.84 -0.62
C LEU A 26 6.96 -7.98 0.00
N TRP A 27 7.66 -7.15 -0.80
CA TRP A 27 8.73 -6.28 -0.28
C TRP A 27 8.22 -5.21 0.70
N MET A 28 6.97 -4.78 0.56
CA MET A 28 6.37 -3.76 1.42
C MET A 28 5.68 -4.33 2.66
N LEU A 29 5.36 -5.64 2.65
CA LEU A 29 4.61 -6.29 3.73
C LEU A 29 5.44 -7.31 4.51
N ASN A 30 6.48 -7.88 3.90
CA ASN A 30 7.29 -8.93 4.49
C ASN A 30 8.77 -8.77 4.09
N ILE A 31 9.57 -8.28 5.04
CA ILE A 31 11.03 -8.29 4.97
C ILE A 31 11.54 -9.23 6.05
N GLN A 32 12.30 -10.25 5.63
CA GLN A 32 12.98 -11.14 6.55
C GLN A 32 14.31 -10.52 6.99
N VAL A 33 14.52 -10.36 8.29
CA VAL A 33 15.78 -9.93 8.89
C VAL A 33 16.20 -11.01 9.90
N GLY A 34 17.10 -11.89 9.48
CA GLY A 34 17.47 -13.06 10.27
C GLY A 34 16.26 -13.99 10.47
N THR A 35 15.84 -14.19 11.71
CA THR A 35 14.66 -14.99 12.08
C THR A 35 13.37 -14.19 12.17
N GLN A 36 13.43 -12.86 12.10
CA GLN A 36 12.27 -11.99 12.24
C GLN A 36 11.67 -11.59 10.90
N SER A 37 10.34 -11.60 10.82
CA SER A 37 9.56 -11.10 9.69
C SER A 37 8.97 -9.75 10.05
N ILE A 38 9.51 -8.69 9.47
CA ILE A 38 9.08 -7.31 9.73
C ILE A 38 8.20 -6.85 8.59
N SER A 39 7.10 -6.17 8.93
CA SER A 39 6.30 -5.48 7.92
C SER A 39 6.69 -4.00 7.81
N PRO A 40 7.27 -3.56 6.68
CA PRO A 40 7.60 -2.16 6.46
C PRO A 40 6.41 -1.20 6.63
N LEU A 41 5.20 -1.63 6.24
CA LEU A 41 3.98 -0.85 6.44
C LEU A 41 3.70 -0.61 7.93
N LEU A 42 3.62 -1.67 8.74
CA LEU A 42 3.36 -1.52 10.19
C LEU A 42 4.49 -0.77 10.87
N TRP A 43 5.75 -1.03 10.49
CA TRP A 43 6.87 -0.30 11.07
C TRP A 43 6.79 1.20 10.77
N ALA A 44 6.38 1.59 9.58
CA ALA A 44 6.17 2.99 9.24
C ALA A 44 5.01 3.62 10.02
N ILE A 45 3.94 2.88 10.29
CA ILE A 45 2.81 3.33 11.12
C ILE A 45 3.26 3.50 12.58
N GLU A 46 3.92 2.49 13.16
CA GLU A 46 4.39 2.47 14.55
C GLU A 46 5.42 3.56 14.85
N THR A 47 6.27 3.89 13.88
CA THR A 47 7.27 4.96 14.03
C THR A 47 6.73 6.35 13.71
N GLY A 48 5.45 6.48 13.33
CA GLY A 48 4.86 7.76 12.93
C GLY A 48 5.39 8.30 11.59
N SER A 49 6.01 7.46 10.77
CA SER A 49 6.54 7.82 9.44
C SER A 49 5.41 7.86 8.40
N LEU A 50 4.47 8.80 8.57
CA LEU A 50 3.20 8.86 7.82
C LEU A 50 3.39 9.05 6.31
N GLU A 51 4.41 9.80 5.86
CA GLU A 51 4.66 10.01 4.43
C GLU A 51 5.18 8.74 3.76
N ALA A 52 6.05 8.00 4.46
CA ALA A 52 6.49 6.69 4.02
C ALA A 52 5.33 5.69 4.01
N ALA A 53 4.53 5.62 5.08
CA ALA A 53 3.37 4.74 5.18
C ALA A 53 2.32 5.03 4.09
N ARG A 54 2.01 6.31 3.84
CA ARG A 54 1.12 6.74 2.75
C ARG A 54 1.61 6.26 1.40
N ALA A 55 2.91 6.43 1.12
CA ALA A 55 3.50 5.97 -0.14
C ALA A 55 3.44 4.44 -0.29
N ILE A 56 3.60 3.69 0.80
CA ILE A 56 3.44 2.22 0.81
C ILE A 56 2.00 1.84 0.50
N ILE A 57 1.01 2.42 1.20
CA ILE A 57 -0.42 2.14 0.97
C ILE A 57 -0.81 2.43 -0.48
N GLN A 58 -0.41 3.59 -1.00
CA GLN A 58 -0.67 3.95 -2.39
C GLN A 58 -0.01 2.98 -3.38
N ASP A 59 1.23 2.54 -3.13
CA ASP A 59 1.89 1.61 -4.03
C ASP A 59 1.21 0.23 -3.98
N LEU A 60 0.81 -0.26 -2.80
CA LEU A 60 0.09 -1.53 -2.62
C LEU A 60 -1.26 -1.53 -3.36
N LEU A 61 -2.04 -0.46 -3.21
CA LEU A 61 -3.40 -0.37 -3.74
C LEU A 61 -3.47 0.19 -5.17
N THR A 62 -2.34 0.55 -5.78
CA THR A 62 -2.33 0.90 -7.20
C THR A 62 -2.44 -0.36 -8.06
N ILE A 63 -3.55 -0.49 -8.79
CA ILE A 63 -3.71 -1.51 -9.81
C ILE A 63 -2.69 -1.25 -10.93
N ARG A 64 -1.81 -2.22 -11.16
CA ARG A 64 -0.86 -2.23 -12.28
C ARG A 64 -1.14 -3.43 -13.15
N ALA A 65 -0.75 -3.34 -14.41
CA ALA A 65 -0.84 -4.46 -15.34
C ALA A 65 0.49 -4.65 -16.08
N ASP A 66 0.74 -5.87 -16.50
CA ASP A 66 1.61 -6.17 -17.63
C ASP A 66 0.81 -6.92 -18.70
N ARG A 67 1.50 -7.51 -19.68
CA ARG A 67 0.84 -8.23 -20.79
C ARG A 67 0.04 -9.44 -20.30
N ASP A 68 0.41 -10.02 -19.15
CA ASP A 68 -0.08 -11.32 -18.71
C ASP A 68 -1.00 -11.22 -17.50
N ARG A 69 -0.79 -10.25 -16.59
CA ARG A 69 -1.47 -10.19 -15.28
C ARG A 69 -1.73 -8.77 -14.77
N TYR A 70 -2.72 -8.66 -13.91
CA TYR A 70 -2.96 -7.50 -13.04
C TYR A 70 -2.35 -7.72 -11.66
N TYR A 71 -1.85 -6.64 -11.08
CA TYR A 71 -1.22 -6.60 -9.77
C TYR A 71 -1.95 -5.59 -8.89
N TYR A 72 -2.53 -6.09 -7.80
CA TYR A 72 -3.22 -5.30 -6.80
C TYR A 72 -2.95 -5.96 -5.44
N GLY A 73 -2.35 -5.21 -4.51
CA GLY A 73 -1.82 -5.75 -3.25
C GLY A 73 -2.83 -5.85 -2.11
N MET A 74 -4.12 -5.65 -2.39
CA MET A 74 -5.17 -5.59 -1.36
C MET A 74 -5.29 -6.92 -0.59
N ASP A 75 -5.44 -8.04 -1.30
CA ASP A 75 -5.58 -9.36 -0.66
C ASP A 75 -4.37 -9.67 0.23
N ILE A 76 -3.15 -9.45 -0.29
CA ILE A 76 -1.90 -9.70 0.43
C ILE A 76 -1.78 -8.81 1.68
N MET A 77 -2.25 -7.55 1.60
CA MET A 77 -2.23 -6.61 2.71
C MET A 77 -3.20 -7.03 3.82
N PHE A 78 -4.44 -7.39 3.48
CA PHE A 78 -5.43 -7.82 4.46
C PHE A 78 -5.17 -9.22 5.01
N GLU A 79 -4.61 -10.13 4.21
CA GLU A 79 -4.16 -11.45 4.69
C GLU A 79 -3.04 -11.28 5.72
N ARG A 80 -2.07 -10.39 5.45
CA ARG A 80 -0.97 -10.14 6.39
C ARG A 80 -1.41 -9.35 7.62
N HIS A 81 -2.31 -8.38 7.45
CA HIS A 81 -2.76 -7.45 8.49
C HIS A 81 -4.30 -7.33 8.48
N PRO A 82 -5.02 -8.33 8.99
CA PRO A 82 -6.49 -8.32 8.98
C PRO A 82 -7.07 -7.19 9.85
N ASP A 83 -6.31 -6.69 10.83
CA ASP A 83 -6.70 -5.61 11.71
C ASP A 83 -6.17 -4.23 11.29
N ILE A 84 -5.68 -4.08 10.04
CA ILE A 84 -5.06 -2.84 9.56
C ILE A 84 -5.97 -1.61 9.72
N ILE A 85 -7.28 -1.76 9.50
CA ILE A 85 -8.26 -0.67 9.69
C ILE A 85 -8.24 -0.17 11.13
N ARG A 86 -8.33 -1.09 12.09
CA ARG A 86 -8.30 -0.78 13.52
C ARG A 86 -6.98 -0.11 13.89
N ARG A 87 -5.86 -0.61 13.35
CA ARG A 87 -4.53 -0.03 13.57
C ARG A 87 -4.43 1.40 13.04
N LEU A 88 -4.94 1.66 11.84
CA LEU A 88 -4.97 3.01 11.28
C LEU A 88 -5.85 3.96 12.09
N CYS A 89 -7.02 3.52 12.54
CA CYS A 89 -7.89 4.35 13.39
C CYS A 89 -7.20 4.76 14.70
N ALA A 90 -6.44 3.85 15.31
CA ALA A 90 -5.76 4.11 16.57
C ALA A 90 -4.47 4.95 16.40
N ASP A 91 -3.63 4.59 15.43
CA ASP A 91 -2.25 5.07 15.40
C ASP A 91 -1.97 6.08 14.27
N ALA A 92 -2.74 6.03 13.18
CA ALA A 92 -2.48 6.85 12.00
C ALA A 92 -3.75 7.18 11.20
N PRO A 93 -4.75 7.86 11.81
CA PRO A 93 -6.05 8.09 11.17
C PRO A 93 -5.94 8.93 9.89
N ALA A 94 -4.91 9.76 9.77
CA ALA A 94 -4.61 10.55 8.57
C ALA A 94 -4.28 9.70 7.31
N LEU A 95 -4.06 8.39 7.47
CA LEU A 95 -3.83 7.44 6.38
C LEU A 95 -5.11 6.76 5.90
N LEU A 96 -6.22 6.84 6.64
CA LEU A 96 -7.51 6.25 6.25
C LEU A 96 -7.97 6.72 4.86
N PRO A 97 -7.90 8.02 4.49
CA PRO A 97 -8.28 8.44 3.15
C PRO A 97 -7.44 7.75 2.06
N ALA A 98 -6.13 7.61 2.28
CA ALA A 98 -5.24 6.98 1.30
C ALA A 98 -5.53 5.48 1.13
N LEU A 99 -5.96 4.81 2.21
CA LEU A 99 -6.39 3.42 2.15
C LEU A 99 -7.73 3.30 1.41
N LEU A 100 -8.74 4.04 1.84
CA LEU A 100 -10.09 3.98 1.29
C LEU A 100 -10.13 4.38 -0.19
N ASP A 101 -9.37 5.39 -0.60
CA ASP A 101 -9.24 5.78 -2.01
C ASP A 101 -8.66 4.65 -2.86
N GLY A 102 -7.76 3.84 -2.29
CA GLY A 102 -7.15 2.69 -2.97
C GLY A 102 -8.08 1.48 -3.09
N LEU A 103 -9.10 1.38 -2.23
CA LEU A 103 -10.15 0.35 -2.27
C LEU A 103 -11.29 0.67 -3.24
N ILE A 104 -11.17 1.78 -3.98
CA ILE A 104 -12.18 2.23 -4.93
C ILE A 104 -11.56 2.36 -6.32
N TRP A 105 -12.11 1.64 -7.29
CA TRP A 105 -11.84 1.88 -8.69
C TRP A 105 -12.99 2.64 -9.35
N ARG A 106 -12.67 3.68 -10.12
CA ARG A 106 -13.65 4.50 -10.85
C ARG A 106 -13.32 4.47 -12.35
N SER A 107 -14.34 4.21 -13.18
CA SER A 107 -14.17 4.32 -14.63
C SER A 107 -13.80 5.75 -15.03
N ARG A 108 -13.00 5.89 -16.09
CA ARG A 108 -12.74 7.19 -16.72
C ARG A 108 -13.90 7.61 -17.63
N THR A 109 -14.70 6.66 -18.10
CA THR A 109 -15.87 6.93 -18.94
C THR A 109 -17.10 7.23 -18.07
N THR A 110 -17.95 8.10 -18.59
CA THR A 110 -19.26 8.40 -18.02
C THR A 110 -20.29 8.08 -19.10
N GLU A 111 -21.30 7.30 -18.76
CA GLU A 111 -22.35 6.86 -19.67
C GLU A 111 -23.69 7.28 -19.07
N ASN A 112 -24.51 8.01 -19.84
CA ASN A 112 -25.81 8.52 -19.40
C ASN A 112 -25.75 9.32 -18.07
N GLY A 113 -24.68 10.10 -17.87
CA GLY A 113 -24.47 10.86 -16.63
C GLY A 113 -24.06 10.02 -15.41
N LEU A 114 -23.91 8.70 -15.57
CA LEU A 114 -23.48 7.77 -14.53
C LEU A 114 -22.05 7.30 -14.76
N ARG A 115 -21.35 6.92 -13.68
CA ARG A 115 -19.98 6.40 -13.72
C ARG A 115 -19.91 5.08 -12.97
N ARG A 116 -19.31 4.07 -13.60
CA ARG A 116 -19.05 2.78 -12.93
C ARG A 116 -18.00 2.96 -11.84
N VAL A 117 -18.32 2.44 -10.65
CA VAL A 117 -17.44 2.39 -9.49
C VAL A 117 -17.43 0.97 -8.96
N ASN A 118 -16.25 0.41 -8.70
CA ASN A 118 -16.08 -0.86 -8.00
C ASN A 118 -15.48 -0.56 -6.62
N TYR A 119 -16.10 -1.13 -5.59
CA TYR A 119 -15.57 -1.15 -4.22
C TYR A 119 -14.97 -2.53 -3.97
N TYR A 120 -13.78 -2.56 -3.36
CA TYR A 120 -13.02 -3.76 -3.05
C TYR A 120 -12.93 -3.97 -1.54
#